data_AF-A0A3N7D2Z7-F1
#
_entry.id   AF-A0A3N7D2Z7-F1
#
_cell.length_a   1.000
_cell.length_b   1.000
_cell.length_c   1.000
_cell.angle_alpha   90.00
_cell.angle_beta   90.00
_cell.angle_gamma   90.00
#
_symmetry.space_group_name_H-M   'P 1'
#
loop_
_entity.id
_entity.type
_entity.pdbx_description
1 polymer ?
#
loop_
_entity_poly.entity_id
_entity_poly.type
_entity_poly.pdbx_seq_one_letter_code
_entity_poly.pdbx_strand_id
1 'polypeptide(L)'
;MKRYLTIIILGVIGMTYSSCKKESFDYPEGYVGISKVTVYPIITMKGDKYVAVAKGAAYTDAGATAAAGTSTIEVKVTGLPNTATAGVYLITYSATNTDGFAATTTRSVVVYDTKADALANDFSGNYLRAATGAISKWTKLAPGAYLVNNPGGAATGTTVNVIAINPTGSVIDIPQQNTDSGPWGSNTESKDLSSGTYSWAVENPGYGTAVRTFVKQ
;
A
#
# COMPACT_ATOMS: atom_id res chain seq x y z
N MET A 1 44.02 -20.67 -66.68
CA MET A 1 43.04 -21.09 -65.66
C MET A 1 43.61 -21.12 -64.24
N LYS A 2 44.78 -21.75 -63.99
CA LYS A 2 45.39 -21.86 -62.64
C LYS A 2 45.69 -20.52 -61.93
N ARG A 3 46.12 -19.47 -62.67
CA ARG A 3 46.42 -18.15 -62.09
C ARG A 3 45.17 -17.38 -61.60
N TYR A 4 44.04 -17.49 -62.30
CA TYR A 4 42.78 -16.85 -61.89
C TYR A 4 42.12 -17.58 -60.71
N LEU A 5 42.24 -18.91 -60.66
CA LEU A 5 41.75 -19.71 -59.53
C LEU A 5 42.46 -19.32 -58.22
N THR A 6 43.75 -19.00 -58.27
CA THR A 6 44.53 -18.59 -57.10
C THR A 6 44.10 -17.21 -56.58
N ILE A 7 43.79 -16.27 -57.48
CA ILE A 7 43.31 -14.92 -57.13
C ILE A 7 41.89 -14.98 -56.55
N ILE A 8 41.02 -15.83 -57.11
CA ILE A 8 39.66 -16.06 -56.57
C ILE A 8 39.74 -16.70 -55.18
N ILE A 9 40.61 -17.69 -54.98
CA ILE A 9 40.83 -18.32 -53.66
C ILE A 9 41.36 -17.30 -52.64
N LEU A 10 42.34 -16.46 -53.00
CA LEU A 10 42.82 -15.39 -52.11
C LEU A 10 41.75 -14.32 -51.81
N GLY A 11 40.91 -13.98 -52.79
CA GLY A 11 39.80 -13.04 -52.61
C GLY A 11 38.72 -13.56 -51.68
N VAL A 12 38.35 -14.85 -51.82
CA VAL A 12 37.37 -15.52 -50.94
C VAL A 12 37.92 -15.69 -49.52
N ILE A 13 39.21 -16.03 -49.37
CA ILE A 13 39.88 -16.11 -48.07
C ILE A 13 39.99 -14.73 -47.41
N GLY A 14 40.23 -13.65 -48.17
CA GLY A 14 40.23 -12.28 -47.63
C GLY A 14 38.86 -11.81 -47.13
N MET A 15 37.77 -12.26 -47.76
CA MET A 15 36.40 -11.92 -47.34
C MET A 15 35.95 -12.64 -46.06
N THR A 16 36.51 -13.82 -45.75
CA THR A 16 36.15 -14.55 -44.52
C THR A 16 36.81 -14.00 -43.25
N TYR A 17 37.91 -13.24 -43.35
CA TYR A 17 38.56 -12.57 -42.21
C TYR A 17 37.82 -11.32 -41.70
N SER A 18 36.91 -10.75 -42.49
CA SER A 18 36.11 -9.57 -42.09
C SER A 18 34.75 -9.93 -41.48
N SER A 19 34.38 -11.21 -41.41
CA SER A 19 32.97 -11.60 -41.24
C SER A 19 32.52 -11.94 -39.81
N CYS A 20 33.29 -11.66 -38.76
CA CYS A 20 32.83 -11.77 -37.37
C CYS A 20 33.69 -10.90 -36.44
N LYS A 21 33.49 -9.58 -36.43
CA LYS A 21 33.76 -8.84 -35.19
C LYS A 21 32.57 -9.12 -34.29
N LYS A 22 32.73 -10.04 -33.33
CA LYS A 22 31.80 -10.14 -32.22
C LYS A 22 31.82 -8.77 -31.54
N GLU A 23 30.71 -8.05 -31.57
CA GLU A 23 30.55 -6.82 -30.78
C GLU A 23 30.99 -7.15 -29.35
N SER A 24 31.98 -6.42 -28.83
CA SER A 24 32.34 -6.55 -27.42
C SER A 24 31.18 -5.95 -26.63
N PHE A 25 30.57 -6.76 -25.78
CA PHE A 25 29.51 -6.34 -24.85
C PHE A 25 30.11 -5.82 -23.53
N ASP A 26 31.31 -5.23 -23.57
CA ASP A 26 31.97 -4.63 -22.40
C ASP A 26 31.35 -3.25 -22.13
N TYR A 27 30.20 -3.24 -21.47
CA TYR A 27 29.51 -2.00 -21.09
C TYR A 27 30.09 -1.38 -19.82
N PRO A 28 30.06 -0.04 -19.68
CA PRO A 28 30.36 0.63 -18.41
C PRO A 28 29.48 0.11 -17.27
N GLU A 29 29.97 0.18 -16.03
CA GLU A 29 29.18 -0.18 -14.85
C GLU A 29 27.85 0.57 -14.83
N GLY A 30 26.75 -0.17 -14.64
CA GLY A 30 25.40 0.40 -14.66
C GLY A 30 24.78 0.59 -16.05
N TYR A 31 25.36 0.04 -17.13
CA TYR A 31 24.81 0.12 -18.48
C TYR A 31 24.70 -1.24 -19.18
N VAL A 32 23.69 -1.38 -20.05
CA VAL A 32 23.57 -2.48 -21.03
C VAL A 32 23.17 -1.88 -22.37
N GLY A 33 24.10 -1.82 -23.31
CA GLY A 33 23.92 -1.06 -24.55
C GLY A 33 23.77 0.44 -24.26
N ILE A 34 22.72 1.05 -24.80
CA ILE A 34 22.37 2.46 -24.55
C ILE A 34 21.50 2.66 -23.30
N SER A 35 21.10 1.57 -22.63
CA SER A 35 20.22 1.62 -21.46
C SER A 35 21.03 1.76 -20.18
N LYS A 36 20.62 2.69 -19.31
CA LYS A 36 21.12 2.79 -17.94
C LYS A 36 20.31 1.87 -17.03
N VAL A 37 21.00 1.07 -16.23
CA VAL A 37 20.42 0.27 -15.16
C VAL A 37 20.18 1.18 -13.96
N THR A 38 18.93 1.25 -13.52
CA THR A 38 18.55 1.99 -12.31
C THR A 38 18.10 1.02 -11.23
N VAL A 39 18.33 1.39 -9.98
CA VAL A 39 17.87 0.62 -8.81
C VAL A 39 16.85 1.45 -8.06
N TYR A 40 15.61 0.99 -8.03
CA TYR A 40 14.52 1.70 -7.36
C TYR A 40 14.73 1.71 -5.83
N PRO A 41 14.31 2.78 -5.12
CA PRO A 41 14.34 2.80 -3.68
C PRO A 41 13.42 1.72 -3.08
N ILE A 42 13.88 1.04 -2.04
CA ILE A 42 13.08 0.19 -1.17
C ILE A 42 12.95 0.92 0.17
N ILE A 43 11.72 1.20 0.59
CA ILE A 43 11.43 1.81 1.89
C ILE A 43 11.00 0.72 2.87
N THR A 44 11.66 0.65 4.01
CA THR A 44 11.31 -0.24 5.13
C THR A 44 10.80 0.60 6.30
N MET A 45 9.50 0.49 6.58
CA MET A 45 8.88 1.14 7.73
C MET A 45 9.35 0.48 9.03
N LYS A 46 9.63 1.28 10.07
CA LYS A 46 9.95 0.77 11.40
C LYS A 46 8.68 0.75 12.25
N GLY A 47 8.36 -0.36 12.90
CA GLY A 47 7.12 -0.48 13.71
C GLY A 47 5.86 -0.64 12.86
N ASP A 48 4.69 -0.49 13.48
CA ASP A 48 3.42 -0.92 12.88
C ASP A 48 2.91 0.00 11.76
N LYS A 49 2.19 -0.57 10.80
CA LYS A 49 1.50 0.20 9.73
C LYS A 49 0.27 0.95 10.25
N TYR A 50 -0.42 0.37 11.24
CA TYR A 50 -1.63 0.93 11.85
C TYR A 50 -1.35 1.22 13.31
N VAL A 51 -1.45 2.49 13.71
CA VAL A 51 -1.15 2.93 15.07
C VAL A 51 -2.34 3.68 15.65
N ALA A 52 -2.71 3.40 16.89
CA ALA A 52 -3.75 4.13 17.60
C ALA A 52 -3.14 5.04 18.68
N VAL A 53 -3.62 6.29 18.74
CA VAL A 53 -3.17 7.31 19.68
C VAL A 53 -4.38 7.95 20.34
N ALA A 54 -4.38 8.07 21.66
CA ALA A 54 -5.46 8.76 22.35
C ALA A 54 -5.43 10.25 22.01
N LYS A 55 -6.60 10.87 21.80
CA LYS A 55 -6.71 12.31 21.59
C LYS A 55 -5.97 13.10 22.69
N GLY A 56 -5.11 14.02 22.28
CA GLY A 56 -4.27 14.86 23.14
C GLY A 56 -2.98 14.20 23.62
N ALA A 57 -2.78 12.90 23.39
CA ALA A 57 -1.53 12.24 23.72
C ALA A 57 -0.40 12.63 22.75
N ALA A 58 0.85 12.51 23.23
CA ALA A 58 2.01 12.64 22.38
C ALA A 58 2.10 11.47 21.39
N TYR A 59 2.51 11.76 20.15
CA TYR A 59 2.82 10.76 19.15
C TYR A 59 4.24 10.99 18.64
N THR A 60 5.07 9.94 18.69
CA THR A 60 6.39 9.91 18.10
C THR A 60 6.38 8.93 16.94
N ASP A 61 6.68 9.43 15.74
CA ASP A 61 6.77 8.57 14.58
C ASP A 61 7.99 7.65 14.66
N ALA A 62 7.80 6.36 14.35
CA ALA A 62 8.89 5.38 14.40
C ALA A 62 9.82 5.48 13.19
N GLY A 63 9.40 6.20 12.15
CA GLY A 63 10.18 6.45 10.96
C GLY A 63 10.25 5.27 10.00
N ALA A 64 11.08 5.45 8.98
CA ALA A 64 11.42 4.43 8.00
C ALA A 64 12.88 4.57 7.58
N THR A 65 13.44 3.54 6.96
CA THR A 65 14.73 3.59 6.25
C THR A 65 14.50 3.36 4.78
N ALA A 66 15.37 3.90 3.92
CA ALA A 66 15.34 3.61 2.49
C ALA A 66 16.73 3.31 1.95
N ALA A 67 16.80 2.44 0.94
CA ALA A 67 18.00 2.17 0.18
C ALA A 67 17.69 1.88 -1.29
N ALA A 68 18.59 2.26 -2.19
CA ALA A 68 18.64 1.74 -3.56
C ALA A 68 19.88 0.86 -3.68
N GLY A 69 19.66 -0.47 -3.72
CA GLY A 69 20.74 -1.43 -3.62
C GLY A 69 21.42 -1.34 -2.25
N THR A 70 22.73 -1.10 -2.25
CA THR A 70 23.53 -0.93 -1.02
C THR A 70 23.60 0.51 -0.53
N SER A 71 23.10 1.47 -1.30
CA SER A 71 23.17 2.89 -0.97
C SER A 71 21.96 3.32 -0.17
N THR A 72 22.18 3.85 1.04
CA THR A 72 21.13 4.45 1.86
C THR A 72 20.63 5.75 1.24
N ILE A 73 19.31 5.95 1.27
CA ILE A 73 18.64 7.16 0.76
C ILE A 73 17.90 7.82 1.93
N GLU A 74 17.88 9.15 1.94
CA GLU A 74 17.09 9.93 2.88
C GLU A 74 15.59 9.65 2.69
N VAL A 75 14.89 9.42 3.81
CA VAL A 75 13.44 9.32 3.82
C VAL A 75 12.85 10.67 4.18
N LYS A 76 12.05 11.23 3.27
CA LYS A 76 11.20 12.38 3.55
C LYS A 76 9.88 11.92 4.17
N VAL A 77 9.49 12.55 5.26
CA VAL A 77 8.25 12.26 6.01
C VAL A 77 7.30 13.45 5.92
N THR A 78 6.03 13.19 5.61
CA THR A 78 4.96 14.20 5.61
C THR A 78 3.68 13.64 6.24
N GLY A 79 2.75 14.53 6.62
CA GLY A 79 1.43 14.11 7.12
C GLY A 79 1.40 13.69 8.60
N LEU A 80 2.30 14.23 9.43
CA LEU A 80 2.27 13.99 10.88
C LEU A 80 0.89 14.38 11.47
N PRO A 81 0.34 13.58 12.41
CA PRO A 81 -1.00 13.77 12.92
C PRO A 81 -1.11 15.00 13.84
N ASN A 82 -2.24 15.71 13.77
CA ASN A 82 -2.65 16.61 14.83
C ASN A 82 -3.39 15.80 15.91
N THR A 83 -2.68 15.41 16.98
CA THR A 83 -3.29 14.57 18.03
C THR A 83 -4.37 15.28 18.85
N ALA A 84 -4.53 16.61 18.72
CA ALA A 84 -5.62 17.34 19.38
C ALA A 84 -6.99 17.08 18.74
N THR A 85 -7.03 16.52 17.52
CA THR A 85 -8.26 16.26 16.77
C THR A 85 -8.37 14.76 16.48
N ALA A 86 -9.53 14.18 16.80
CA ALA A 86 -9.79 12.78 16.48
C ALA A 86 -9.96 12.60 14.97
N GLY A 87 -9.45 11.50 14.42
CA GLY A 87 -9.50 11.22 12.99
C GLY A 87 -8.44 10.24 12.55
N VAL A 88 -8.43 9.94 11.25
CA VAL A 88 -7.43 9.08 10.60
C VAL A 88 -6.44 9.95 9.84
N TYR A 89 -5.16 9.82 10.17
CA TYR A 89 -4.07 10.57 9.58
C TYR A 89 -3.15 9.63 8.81
N LEU A 90 -2.63 10.09 7.67
CA LEU A 90 -1.73 9.33 6.83
C LEU A 90 -0.34 9.96 6.85
N ILE A 91 0.63 9.25 7.43
CA ILE A 91 2.04 9.62 7.34
C ILE A 91 2.59 9.00 6.06
N THR A 92 3.15 9.83 5.18
CA THR A 92 3.77 9.38 3.93
C THR A 92 5.29 9.41 4.07
N TYR A 93 5.91 8.27 3.81
CA TYR A 93 7.36 8.13 3.66
C TYR A 93 7.68 8.07 2.17
N SER A 94 8.54 8.97 1.70
CA SER A 94 8.99 9.00 0.31
C SER A 94 10.51 9.03 0.24
N ALA A 95 11.08 8.31 -0.72
CA ALA A 95 12.51 8.32 -1.01
C ALA A 95 12.70 8.35 -2.52
N THR A 96 13.69 9.10 -3.00
CA THR A 96 14.00 9.24 -4.42
C THR A 96 15.46 8.87 -4.65
N ASN A 97 15.72 7.97 -5.60
CA ASN A 97 17.10 7.58 -5.94
C ASN A 97 17.82 8.70 -6.72
N THR A 98 19.11 8.51 -6.96
CA THR A 98 19.97 9.45 -7.71
C THR A 98 19.52 9.69 -9.15
N ASP A 99 18.70 8.79 -9.70
CA ASP A 99 18.19 8.86 -11.06
C ASP A 99 16.80 9.52 -11.14
N GLY A 100 16.25 9.95 -10.00
CA GLY A 100 14.95 10.63 -9.92
C GLY A 100 13.73 9.71 -9.74
N PHE A 101 13.92 8.40 -9.60
CA PHE A 101 12.82 7.45 -9.35
C PHE A 101 12.44 7.43 -7.87
N ALA A 102 11.14 7.58 -7.59
CA ALA A 102 10.60 7.63 -6.24
C ALA A 102 9.93 6.31 -5.83
N ALA A 103 9.98 6.02 -4.53
CA ALA A 103 9.13 5.03 -3.87
C ALA A 103 8.36 5.71 -2.72
N THR A 104 7.19 5.16 -2.38
CA THR A 104 6.38 5.64 -1.25
C THR A 104 5.81 4.49 -0.43
N THR A 105 5.65 4.71 0.87
CA THR A 105 4.86 3.84 1.76
C THR A 105 4.19 4.69 2.83
N THR A 106 3.14 4.19 3.45
CA THR A 106 2.29 5.00 4.35
C THR A 106 1.96 4.28 5.65
N ARG A 107 1.95 5.04 6.73
CA ARG A 107 1.42 4.64 8.05
C ARG A 107 0.10 5.34 8.31
N SER A 108 -0.88 4.60 8.77
CA SER A 108 -2.16 5.14 9.21
C SER A 108 -2.15 5.29 10.72
N VAL A 109 -2.30 6.52 11.20
CA VAL A 109 -2.44 6.84 12.62
C VAL A 109 -3.88 7.23 12.89
N VAL A 110 -4.56 6.47 13.74
CA VAL A 110 -5.90 6.81 14.22
C VAL A 110 -5.80 7.52 15.56
N VAL A 111 -6.19 8.79 15.58
CA VAL A 111 -6.39 9.55 16.82
C VAL A 111 -7.80 9.27 17.29
N TYR A 112 -7.96 8.48 18.35
CA TYR A 112 -9.26 8.03 18.83
C TYR A 112 -9.76 8.88 20.00
N ASP A 113 -11.09 9.03 20.10
CA ASP A 113 -11.73 9.73 21.21
C ASP A 113 -11.73 8.84 22.47
N THR A 114 -11.60 9.47 23.63
CA THR A 114 -11.52 8.80 24.95
C THR A 114 -12.84 8.83 25.71
N LYS A 115 -13.95 9.22 25.04
CA LYS A 115 -15.30 9.18 25.60
C LYS A 115 -15.69 7.78 26.10
N ALA A 116 -16.32 7.73 27.27
CA ALA A 116 -16.75 6.48 27.92
C ALA A 116 -17.61 5.59 27.01
N ASP A 117 -18.48 6.19 26.19
CA ASP A 117 -19.39 5.43 25.31
C ASP A 117 -18.64 4.65 24.21
N ALA A 118 -17.50 5.17 23.74
CA ALA A 118 -16.63 4.47 22.79
C ALA A 118 -15.91 3.26 23.43
N LEU A 119 -15.68 3.30 24.75
CA LEU A 119 -15.14 2.17 25.51
C LEU A 119 -16.19 1.08 25.77
N ALA A 120 -17.46 1.47 25.94
CA ALA A 120 -18.53 0.56 26.34
C ALA A 120 -18.92 -0.47 25.24
N ASN A 121 -18.60 -0.18 23.98
CA ASN A 121 -19.08 -0.95 22.83
C ASN A 121 -17.93 -1.47 21.96
N ASP A 122 -17.60 -2.76 22.10
CA ASP A 122 -16.57 -3.43 21.31
C ASP A 122 -17.13 -4.10 20.04
N PHE A 123 -16.72 -3.62 18.87
CA PHE A 123 -17.15 -4.15 17.57
C PHE A 123 -16.14 -5.09 16.92
N SER A 124 -15.09 -5.50 17.64
CA SER A 124 -14.20 -6.53 17.11
C SER A 124 -14.92 -7.86 16.91
N GLY A 125 -14.45 -8.62 15.91
CA GLY A 125 -15.04 -9.90 15.54
C GLY A 125 -15.04 -10.14 14.04
N ASN A 126 -15.62 -11.27 13.65
CA ASN A 126 -15.83 -11.65 12.25
C ASN A 126 -17.28 -11.39 11.88
N TYR A 127 -17.50 -10.88 10.67
CA TYR A 127 -18.82 -10.50 10.19
C TYR A 127 -19.03 -11.03 8.78
N LEU A 128 -20.08 -11.82 8.63
CA LEU A 128 -20.41 -12.48 7.38
C LEU A 128 -21.27 -11.58 6.50
N ARG A 129 -20.84 -11.37 5.26
CA ARG A 129 -21.71 -10.86 4.20
C ARG A 129 -22.39 -12.03 3.50
N ALA A 130 -23.64 -12.33 3.88
CA ALA A 130 -24.38 -13.48 3.38
C ALA A 130 -24.43 -13.57 1.84
N ALA A 131 -24.56 -12.42 1.15
CA ALA A 131 -24.64 -12.36 -0.31
C ALA A 131 -23.37 -12.84 -1.04
N THR A 132 -22.21 -12.87 -0.37
CA THR A 132 -20.93 -13.33 -0.96
C THR A 132 -20.28 -14.48 -0.19
N GLY A 133 -20.79 -14.82 1.00
CA GLY A 133 -20.11 -15.75 1.92
C GLY A 133 -18.81 -15.18 2.51
N ALA A 134 -18.49 -13.91 2.25
CA ALA A 134 -17.22 -13.31 2.64
C ALA A 134 -17.23 -12.87 4.11
N ILE A 135 -16.11 -13.05 4.78
CA ILE A 135 -15.87 -12.49 6.12
C ILE A 135 -15.18 -11.14 6.01
N SER A 136 -15.73 -10.15 6.69
CA SER A 136 -15.04 -8.92 7.09
C SER A 136 -14.59 -9.07 8.53
N LYS A 137 -13.30 -8.84 8.79
CA LYS A 137 -12.70 -9.03 10.11
C LYS A 137 -12.36 -7.69 10.73
N TRP A 138 -12.92 -7.44 11.91
CA TRP A 138 -12.68 -6.25 12.72
C TRP A 138 -11.72 -6.58 13.84
N THR A 139 -10.54 -5.96 13.79
CA THR A 139 -9.51 -6.09 14.82
C THR A 139 -9.44 -4.79 15.61
N LYS A 140 -9.64 -4.86 16.92
CA LYS A 140 -9.55 -3.68 17.79
C LYS A 140 -8.13 -3.14 17.81
N LEU A 141 -7.97 -1.85 17.57
CA LEU A 141 -6.70 -1.14 17.76
C LEU A 141 -6.71 -0.36 19.08
N ALA A 142 -7.84 0.28 19.38
CA ALA A 142 -8.08 1.05 20.59
C ALA A 142 -9.60 1.16 20.85
N PRO A 143 -10.04 1.70 22.00
CA PRO A 143 -11.46 2.02 22.20
C PRO A 143 -12.03 2.84 21.04
N GLY A 144 -13.11 2.33 20.44
CA GLY A 144 -13.75 2.96 19.29
C GLY A 144 -12.90 3.06 18.02
N ALA A 145 -11.79 2.34 17.88
CA ALA A 145 -10.99 2.33 16.65
C ALA A 145 -10.61 0.89 16.25
N TYR A 146 -10.88 0.54 14.99
CA TYR A 146 -10.79 -0.82 14.49
C TYR A 146 -10.08 -0.85 13.14
N LEU A 147 -9.22 -1.86 12.95
CA LEU A 147 -8.74 -2.27 11.64
C LEU A 147 -9.74 -3.25 11.03
N VAL A 148 -10.35 -2.86 9.91
CA VAL A 148 -11.34 -3.66 9.20
C VAL A 148 -10.70 -4.23 7.95
N ASN A 149 -10.53 -5.55 7.93
CA ASN A 149 -10.14 -6.30 6.75
C ASN A 149 -11.37 -6.67 5.92
N ASN A 150 -11.21 -6.66 4.59
CA ASN A 150 -12.29 -6.92 3.63
C ASN A 150 -13.56 -6.10 3.89
N PRO A 151 -13.46 -4.77 4.04
CA PRO A 151 -14.63 -3.92 4.30
C PRO A 151 -15.64 -3.92 3.13
N GLY A 152 -15.25 -4.37 1.94
CA GLY A 152 -16.16 -4.52 0.80
C GLY A 152 -16.92 -5.86 0.76
N GLY A 153 -16.57 -6.82 1.60
CA GLY A 153 -17.16 -8.17 1.60
C GLY A 153 -16.99 -8.92 0.28
N ALA A 154 -15.84 -8.79 -0.38
CA ALA A 154 -15.54 -9.53 -1.60
C ALA A 154 -15.25 -11.00 -1.29
N ALA A 155 -15.76 -11.92 -2.12
CA ALA A 155 -15.66 -13.37 -1.91
C ALA A 155 -14.24 -13.92 -2.08
N THR A 156 -13.38 -13.24 -2.85
CA THR A 156 -12.02 -13.71 -3.16
C THR A 156 -11.03 -12.56 -3.17
N GLY A 157 -9.84 -12.80 -2.60
CA GLY A 157 -8.60 -12.10 -3.01
C GLY A 157 -8.44 -10.64 -2.56
N THR A 158 -9.17 -10.16 -1.56
CA THR A 158 -8.96 -8.79 -1.06
C THR A 158 -8.14 -8.75 0.22
N THR A 159 -7.07 -7.94 0.19
CA THR A 159 -6.23 -7.60 1.35
C THR A 159 -6.50 -6.17 1.83
N VAL A 160 -7.59 -5.56 1.37
CA VAL A 160 -7.96 -4.20 1.75
C VAL A 160 -8.19 -4.13 3.24
N ASN A 161 -7.51 -3.18 3.86
CA ASN A 161 -7.66 -2.84 5.26
C ASN A 161 -7.99 -1.35 5.35
N VAL A 162 -8.97 -1.03 6.19
CA VAL A 162 -9.37 0.36 6.48
C VAL A 162 -9.49 0.53 7.98
N ILE A 163 -9.33 1.76 8.45
CA ILE A 163 -9.67 2.16 9.80
C ILE A 163 -11.15 2.52 9.85
N ALA A 164 -11.89 1.84 10.72
CA ALA A 164 -13.22 2.24 11.15
C ALA A 164 -13.13 2.87 12.54
N ILE A 165 -13.88 3.94 12.77
CA ILE A 165 -13.99 4.63 14.05
C ILE A 165 -15.43 4.61 14.57
N ASN A 166 -15.55 4.71 15.88
CA ASN A 166 -16.79 4.86 16.61
C ASN A 166 -16.70 6.10 17.51
N PRO A 167 -16.95 7.31 16.97
CA PRO A 167 -16.69 8.56 17.67
C PRO A 167 -17.63 8.81 18.86
N THR A 168 -18.75 8.08 18.96
CA THR A 168 -19.82 8.34 19.93
C THR A 168 -20.28 7.09 20.71
N GLY A 169 -19.61 5.95 20.57
CA GLY A 169 -20.08 4.67 21.12
C GLY A 169 -21.18 3.98 20.29
N SER A 170 -21.94 4.75 19.51
CA SER A 170 -23.14 4.27 18.81
C SER A 170 -23.10 4.42 17.29
N VAL A 171 -22.07 5.09 16.74
CA VAL A 171 -21.93 5.35 15.31
C VAL A 171 -20.74 4.56 14.77
N ILE A 172 -20.85 4.05 13.54
CA ILE A 172 -19.71 3.53 12.79
C ILE A 172 -19.43 4.54 11.70
N ASP A 173 -18.15 4.86 11.51
CA ASP A 173 -17.67 5.73 10.43
C ASP A 173 -16.38 5.12 9.86
N ILE A 174 -16.31 4.94 8.55
CA ILE A 174 -15.08 4.58 7.83
C ILE A 174 -14.68 5.82 7.02
N PRO A 175 -13.89 6.73 7.61
CA PRO A 175 -13.58 7.98 6.97
C PRO A 175 -12.76 7.75 5.70
N GLN A 176 -12.84 8.72 4.79
CA GLN A 176 -12.01 8.76 3.58
C GLN A 176 -10.53 8.64 3.95
N GLN A 177 -9.89 7.61 3.41
CA GLN A 177 -8.50 7.25 3.69
C GLN A 177 -7.87 6.58 2.48
N ASN A 178 -6.56 6.71 2.33
CA ASN A 178 -5.85 5.98 1.28
C ASN A 178 -5.44 4.60 1.78
N THR A 179 -5.68 3.59 0.94
CA THR A 179 -5.28 2.20 1.16
C THR A 179 -4.36 1.75 0.03
N ASP A 180 -3.81 0.53 0.15
CA ASP A 180 -3.04 -0.09 -0.93
C ASP A 180 -3.88 -0.37 -2.18
N SER A 181 -5.22 -0.25 -2.10
CA SER A 181 -6.15 -0.37 -3.24
C SER A 181 -6.80 0.98 -3.62
N GLY A 182 -6.14 2.08 -3.28
CA GLY A 182 -6.60 3.43 -3.58
C GLY A 182 -7.47 4.05 -2.47
N PRO A 183 -8.12 5.19 -2.75
CA PRO A 183 -8.96 5.89 -1.79
C PRO A 183 -10.17 5.03 -1.41
N TRP A 184 -10.46 4.98 -0.12
CA TRP A 184 -11.51 4.15 0.45
C TRP A 184 -12.23 4.92 1.55
N GLY A 185 -13.54 4.76 1.60
CA GLY A 185 -14.38 5.24 2.69
C GLY A 185 -15.74 4.57 2.64
N SER A 186 -16.65 5.01 3.48
CA SER A 186 -18.04 4.60 3.45
C SER A 186 -19.00 5.78 3.47
N ASN A 187 -20.25 5.47 3.13
CA ASN A 187 -21.40 6.29 3.47
C ASN A 187 -22.60 5.39 3.81
N THR A 188 -23.71 6.01 4.20
CA THR A 188 -24.95 5.30 4.55
C THR A 188 -24.71 4.24 5.63
N GLU A 189 -23.89 4.58 6.63
CA GLU A 189 -23.52 3.71 7.72
C GLU A 189 -24.73 3.46 8.61
N SER A 190 -24.93 2.18 8.95
CA SER A 190 -25.95 1.77 9.91
C SER A 190 -25.42 0.65 10.77
N LYS A 191 -25.93 0.61 11.99
CA LYS A 191 -25.55 -0.35 13.02
C LYS A 191 -26.80 -0.74 13.80
N ASP A 192 -26.95 -2.03 14.02
CA ASP A 192 -27.94 -2.59 14.93
C ASP A 192 -27.22 -3.49 15.94
N LEU A 193 -27.15 -3.02 17.19
CA LEU A 193 -26.53 -3.75 18.30
C LEU A 193 -27.29 -5.02 18.66
N SER A 194 -28.61 -5.04 18.46
CA SER A 194 -29.45 -6.17 18.87
C SER A 194 -29.23 -7.39 17.98
N SER A 195 -29.05 -7.15 16.67
CA SER A 195 -28.76 -8.19 15.69
C SER A 195 -27.25 -8.38 15.43
N GLY A 196 -26.38 -7.55 16.01
CA GLY A 196 -24.95 -7.57 15.70
C GLY A 196 -24.65 -7.24 14.24
N THR A 197 -25.51 -6.44 13.61
CA THR A 197 -25.46 -6.13 12.19
C THR A 197 -24.87 -4.75 11.97
N TYR A 198 -24.05 -4.61 10.93
CA TYR A 198 -23.68 -3.32 10.39
C TYR A 198 -23.88 -3.30 8.88
N SER A 199 -24.08 -2.11 8.32
CA SER A 199 -24.10 -1.92 6.88
C SER A 199 -23.47 -0.59 6.45
N TRP A 200 -22.96 -0.55 5.23
CA TRP A 200 -22.53 0.68 4.56
C TRP A 200 -22.50 0.50 3.04
N ALA A 201 -22.56 1.60 2.31
CA ALA A 201 -22.10 1.64 0.92
C ALA A 201 -20.61 1.99 0.88
N VAL A 202 -19.88 1.41 -0.06
CA VAL A 202 -18.45 1.62 -0.21
C VAL A 202 -18.20 2.81 -1.13
N GLU A 203 -17.36 3.73 -0.68
CA GLU A 203 -16.85 4.83 -1.49
C GLU A 203 -15.44 4.48 -2.00
N ASN A 204 -15.39 3.73 -3.10
CA ASN A 204 -14.16 3.42 -3.83
C ASN A 204 -14.52 3.14 -5.30
N PRO A 205 -13.75 3.63 -6.29
CA PRO A 205 -14.07 3.46 -7.71
C PRO A 205 -14.21 2.01 -8.19
N GLY A 206 -13.57 1.05 -7.51
CA GLY A 206 -13.64 -0.37 -7.80
C GLY A 206 -14.86 -1.09 -7.20
N TYR A 207 -15.69 -0.40 -6.41
CA TYR A 207 -16.86 -0.96 -5.74
C TYR A 207 -18.14 -0.26 -6.20
N GLY A 208 -19.23 -1.03 -6.37
CA GLY A 208 -20.56 -0.46 -6.62
C GLY A 208 -21.15 0.23 -5.38
N THR A 209 -22.12 1.12 -5.61
CA THR A 209 -22.78 1.98 -4.59
C THR A 209 -23.80 1.27 -3.71
N ALA A 210 -24.07 -0.02 -3.94
CA ALA A 210 -25.02 -0.79 -3.15
C ALA A 210 -24.59 -0.86 -1.66
N VAL A 211 -25.56 -0.72 -0.76
CA VAL A 211 -25.36 -0.97 0.67
C VAL A 211 -25.05 -2.45 0.88
N ARG A 212 -24.04 -2.70 1.70
CA ARG A 212 -23.55 -4.04 2.05
C ARG A 212 -23.82 -4.27 3.53
N THR A 213 -24.52 -5.34 3.83
CA THR A 213 -24.87 -5.73 5.19
C THR A 213 -24.05 -6.91 5.64
N PHE A 214 -23.58 -6.87 6.88
CA PHE A 214 -22.78 -7.92 7.49
C PHE A 214 -23.29 -8.21 8.90
N VAL A 215 -23.26 -9.49 9.28
CA VAL A 215 -23.79 -9.97 10.54
C VAL A 215 -22.67 -10.63 11.33
N LYS A 216 -22.54 -10.26 12.62
CA LYS A 216 -21.53 -10.82 13.51
C LYS A 216 -21.67 -12.35 13.59
N GLN A 217 -20.53 -13.04 13.62
CA GLN A 217 -20.43 -14.49 13.79
C GLN A 217 -19.94 -14.85 15.19
#